data_AF-A0A7Y9ML17-F1
#
_entry.id   AF-A0A7Y9ML17-F1
#
_cell.length_a   1.000
_cell.length_b   1.000
_cell.length_c   1.000
_cell.angle_alpha   90.00
_cell.angle_beta   90.00
_cell.angle_gamma   90.00
#
_symmetry.space_group_name_H-M   'P 1'
#
loop_
_entity.id
_entity.type
_entity.pdbx_description
1 polymer ?
#
loop_
_entity_poly.entity_id
_entity_poly.type
_entity_poly.pdbx_seq_one_letter_code
_entity_poly.pdbx_strand_id
1 'polypeptide(L)' 'MLIALYMVLLVGGMWIMGVSFNYPDFGAVIFAAGVLVFCAAVALPVTLSRHENRDSNPGNW' A
#
# COMPACT_ATOMS: atom_id res chain seq x y z
N MET A 1 -14.16 -5.64 1.00
CA MET A 1 -13.77 -4.36 0.36
C MET A 1 -12.28 -4.07 0.49
N LEU A 2 -11.68 -4.24 1.68
CA LEU A 2 -10.24 -3.99 1.92
C LEU A 2 -9.29 -4.78 1.01
N ILE A 3 -9.59 -6.06 0.75
CA ILE A 3 -8.77 -6.91 -0.15
C ILE A 3 -8.71 -6.38 -1.58
N ALA A 4 -9.80 -5.81 -2.09
CA ALA A 4 -9.83 -5.25 -3.44
C ALA A 4 -8.98 -3.96 -3.52
N LEU A 5 -9.08 -3.10 -2.50
CA LEU A 5 -8.23 -1.90 -2.38
C LEU A 5 -6.75 -2.28 -2.31
N TYR A 6 -6.44 -3.37 -1.62
CA TYR A 6 -5.10 -3.93 -1.54
C TYR A 6 -4.55 -4.40 -2.88
N MET A 7 -5.34 -5.17 -3.62
CA MET A 7 -4.96 -5.65 -4.95
C MET A 7 -4.72 -4.48 -5.89
N VAL A 8 -5.57 -3.45 -5.85
CA VAL A 8 -5.40 -2.25 -6.67
C VAL A 8 -4.14 -1.49 -6.30
N LEU A 9 -3.85 -1.30 -5.01
CA LEU A 9 -2.64 -0.60 -4.58
C LEU A 9 -1.36 -1.40 -4.94
N LEU A 10 -1.40 -2.72 -4.80
CA LEU A 10 -0.27 -3.60 -5.07
C LEU A 10 0.03 -3.67 -6.57
N VAL A 11 -0.99 -3.98 -7.39
CA VAL A 11 -0.87 -4.05 -8.85
C VAL A 11 -0.59 -2.66 -9.44
N GLY A 12 -1.23 -1.62 -8.91
CA GLY A 12 -1.02 -0.23 -9.32
C GLY A 12 0.41 0.25 -9.03
N GLY A 13 0.96 -0.04 -7.85
CA GLY A 13 2.35 0.29 -7.51
C GLY A 13 3.36 -0.41 -8.43
N MET A 14 3.12 -1.69 -8.75
CA MET A 14 3.95 -2.46 -9.68
C MET A 14 3.87 -1.90 -11.12
N TRP A 15 2.69 -1.47 -11.54
CA TRP A 15 2.48 -0.86 -12.85
C TRP A 15 3.20 0.50 -12.97
N ILE A 16 3.11 1.35 -11.95
CA ILE A 16 3.80 2.66 -11.90
C ILE A 16 5.33 2.49 -11.96
N MET A 17 5.88 1.47 -11.28
CA MET A 17 7.32 1.13 -11.37
C MET A 17 7.73 0.62 -12.77
N GLY A 18 6.83 0.03 -13.53
CA GLY A 18 7.08 -0.32 -14.94
C GLY A 18 7.06 0.92 -15.84
N VAL A 19 6.08 1.79 -15.61
CA VAL A 19 5.88 3.04 -16.37
C VAL A 19 7.05 4.00 -16.20
N SER A 20 7.75 4.00 -15.07
CA SER A 20 8.94 4.86 -14.88
C SER A 20 10.04 4.66 -15.91
N PHE A 21 10.16 3.47 -16.52
CA PHE A 21 11.17 3.22 -17.55
C PHE A 21 10.84 3.87 -18.90
N ASN A 22 9.60 4.34 -19.08
CA ASN A 22 9.18 5.06 -20.28
C ASN A 22 9.47 6.57 -20.21
N TYR A 23 9.82 7.09 -19.02
CA TYR A 23 10.07 8.51 -18.80
C TYR A 23 11.53 8.75 -18.39
N PRO A 24 12.43 9.08 -19.32
CA PRO A 24 13.86 9.24 -19.03
C PRO A 24 14.18 10.43 -18.11
N ASP A 25 13.39 11.51 -18.16
CA ASP A 25 13.63 12.72 -17.34
C ASP A 25 13.21 12.58 -15.87
N PHE A 26 12.16 11.80 -15.58
CA PHE A 26 11.56 11.69 -14.23
C PHE A 26 11.41 10.25 -13.72
N GLY A 27 12.01 9.27 -14.41
CA GLY A 27 11.84 7.85 -14.11
C GLY A 27 12.15 7.50 -12.66
N ALA A 28 13.20 8.07 -12.07
CA ALA A 28 13.55 7.83 -10.66
C ALA A 28 12.45 8.29 -9.67
N VAL A 29 11.82 9.44 -9.95
CA VAL A 29 10.75 9.99 -9.08
C VAL A 29 9.48 9.15 -9.21
N ILE A 30 9.12 8.75 -10.43
CA ILE A 30 7.96 7.91 -10.71
C ILE A 30 8.14 6.52 -10.10
N PHE A 31 9.36 5.97 -10.18
CA PHE A 31 9.70 4.70 -9.54
C PHE A 31 9.56 4.78 -8.02
N ALA A 32 10.13 5.82 -7.39
CA ALA A 32 10.01 6.03 -5.95
C ALA A 32 8.55 6.20 -5.50
N ALA A 33 7.72 6.88 -6.29
CA ALA A 33 6.28 6.97 -6.04
C ALA A 33 5.60 5.58 -6.11
N GLY A 34 5.93 4.75 -7.10
CA GLY A 34 5.44 3.37 -7.19
C GLY A 34 5.85 2.51 -6.00
N VAL A 35 7.08 2.64 -5.52
CA VAL A 35 7.59 1.97 -4.31
C VAL A 35 6.81 2.41 -3.07
N LEU A 36 6.57 3.73 -2.90
CA LEU A 36 5.80 4.24 -1.77
C LEU A 36 4.36 3.72 -1.77
N VAL A 37 3.70 3.68 -2.93
CA VAL A 37 2.36 3.11 -3.08
C VAL A 37 2.35 1.62 -2.73
N PHE A 38 3.38 0.88 -3.16
CA PHE A 38 3.53 -0.53 -2.81
C PHE A 38 3.76 -0.74 -1.30
N CYS A 39 4.62 0.06 -0.67
CA CYS A 39 4.83 0.03 0.78
C CYS A 39 3.55 0.37 1.55
N ALA A 40 2.78 1.37 1.10
CA ALA A 40 1.50 1.72 1.70
C ALA A 40 0.49 0.58 1.56
N ALA A 41 0.50 -0.13 0.42
CA ALA A 41 -0.29 -1.35 0.24
C ALA A 41 0.05 -2.33 1.37
N VAL A 42 1.33 -2.64 1.56
CA VAL A 42 1.81 -3.61 2.56
C VAL A 42 1.54 -3.18 4.01
N ALA A 43 1.58 -1.89 4.31
CA ALA A 43 1.39 -1.36 5.65
C ALA A 43 -0.08 -1.33 6.09
N LEU A 44 -1.02 -1.13 5.16
CA LEU A 44 -2.44 -0.99 5.46
C LEU A 44 -3.11 -2.15 6.21
N PRO A 45 -2.84 -3.45 5.95
CA PRO A 45 -3.55 -4.50 6.67
C PRO A 45 -2.96 -4.70 8.06
N VAL A 46 -1.68 -4.36 8.27
CA VAL A 46 -0.97 -4.46 9.54
C VAL A 46 -1.51 -3.38 10.48
N THR A 47 -1.70 -2.16 9.98
CA THR A 47 -2.31 -1.08 10.76
C THR A 47 -3.78 -1.34 11.04
N LEU A 48 -4.55 -1.84 10.08
CA LEU A 48 -5.96 -2.16 10.26
C LEU A 48 -6.19 -3.36 11.20
N SER A 49 -5.40 -4.43 11.08
CA SER A 49 -5.48 -5.59 12.00
C SER A 49 -5.18 -5.20 13.43
N ARG A 50 -4.32 -4.19 13.64
CA ARG A 50 -3.99 -3.68 14.98
C ARG A 50 -5.13 -2.88 15.62
N HIS A 51 -5.95 -2.22 14.81
CA HIS A 51 -7.13 -1.49 15.29
C HIS A 51 -8.23 -2.45 15.73
N GLU A 52 -8.54 -3.46 14.91
CA GLU A 52 -9.60 -4.44 15.21
C GLU A 52 -9.31 -5.25 16.50
N ASN A 53 -8.03 -5.54 16.76
CA ASN A 53 -7.60 -6.27 17.95
C ASN A 53 -7.66 -5.42 19.25
N ARG A 54 -7.63 -4.08 19.15
CA ARG A 54 -7.85 -3.20 20.32
C ARG A 54 -9.32 -3.11 20.71
N ASP A 55 -10.21 -3.08 19.73
CA ASP A 55 -11.65 -2.99 19.99
C ASP A 55 -12.23 -4.31 20.51
N SER A 56 -11.57 -5.44 20.22
CA SER A 56 -11.98 -6.79 20.64
C SER A 56 -11.56 -7.17 22.06
N ASN A 57 -10.82 -6.33 22.78
CA ASN A 57 -10.50 -6.54 24.20
C ASN A 57 -11.38 -5.61 25.06
N PRO A 58 -12.68 -5.92 25.26
CA PRO A 58 -13.46 -5.21 26.25
C PRO A 58 -12.85 -5.56 27.60
N GLY A 59 -12.12 -4.61 28.17
CA GLY A 59 -11.65 -4.68 29.54
C GLY A 59 -12.85 -5.07 30.42
N ASN A 60 -12.73 -6.26 31.00
CA ASN A 60 -13.53 -6.75 32.09
C ASN A 60 -13.37 -5.79 33.28
N TRP A 61 -14.26 -4.81 33.35
CA TRP A 61 -14.57 -4.09 34.58
C TRP A 61 -15.69 -4.83 35.31
#